data_AF-A0A1W9Q360-F1
#
_entry.id   AF-A0A1W9Q360-F1
#
_cell.length_a   1.000
_cell.length_b   1.000
_cell.length_c   1.000
_cell.angle_alpha   90.00
_cell.angle_beta   90.00
_cell.angle_gamma   90.00
#
_symmetry.space_group_name_H-M   'P 1'
#
loop_
_entity.id
_entity.type
_entity.pdbx_description
1 polymer ?
#
loop_
_entity_poly.entity_id
_entity_poly.type
_entity_poly.pdbx_seq_one_letter_code
_entity_poly.pdbx_strand_id
1 'polypeptide(L)'
;MKVGKIEKGVPFPEVHSKFRFPWPEMEVGDSVLIKAGKSETVDVLKRKVKGSARYYGVKSGKKFRSLINREEDGVRVWRVE
;
A
#
# COMPACT_ATOMS: atom_id res chain seq x y z
N MET A 1 -27.37 -5.21 -11.97
CA MET A 1 -26.32 -5.91 -11.20
C MET A 1 -26.76 -7.36 -11.04
N LYS A 2 -25.95 -8.34 -11.44
CA LYS A 2 -26.26 -9.78 -11.27
C LYS A 2 -25.25 -10.36 -10.30
N VAL A 3 -25.71 -11.01 -9.23
CA VAL A 3 -24.87 -11.59 -8.17
C VAL A 3 -24.88 -13.11 -8.33
N GLY A 4 -23.70 -13.74 -8.26
CA GLY A 4 -23.53 -15.19 -8.35
C GLY A 4 -23.93 -15.94 -7.07
N LYS A 5 -23.88 -17.28 -7.10
CA LYS A 5 -24.08 -18.14 -5.92
C LYS A 5 -22.82 -18.16 -5.05
N ILE A 6 -22.98 -18.35 -3.74
CA ILE A 6 -21.86 -18.45 -2.79
C ILE A 6 -21.29 -19.87 -2.85
N GLU A 7 -20.02 -19.99 -3.24
CA GLU A 7 -19.27 -21.24 -3.26
C GLU A 7 -18.41 -21.37 -2.00
N LYS A 8 -18.36 -22.57 -1.41
CA LYS A 8 -17.58 -22.88 -0.21
C LYS A 8 -16.47 -23.89 -0.58
N GLY A 9 -15.29 -23.76 0.02
CA GLY A 9 -14.17 -24.67 -0.20
C GLY A 9 -13.28 -24.35 -1.41
N VAL A 10 -13.45 -23.18 -2.03
CA VAL A 10 -12.51 -22.68 -3.04
C VAL A 10 -11.20 -22.29 -2.34
N PRO A 11 -10.06 -22.91 -2.70
CA PRO A 11 -8.78 -22.56 -2.09
C PRO A 11 -8.42 -21.11 -2.40
N PHE A 12 -7.91 -20.39 -1.40
CA PHE A 12 -7.40 -19.04 -1.62
C PHE A 12 -6.17 -19.11 -2.53
N PRO A 13 -6.09 -18.28 -3.59
CA PRO A 13 -4.88 -18.20 -4.39
C PRO A 13 -3.71 -17.69 -3.54
N GLU A 14 -2.51 -18.18 -3.83
CA GLU A 14 -1.30 -17.62 -3.22
C GLU A 14 -1.18 -16.14 -3.59
N VAL A 15 -0.98 -15.30 -2.57
CA VAL A 15 -0.89 -13.85 -2.75
C VAL A 15 0.49 -13.50 -3.30
N HIS A 16 0.64 -13.52 -4.63
CA HIS A 16 1.82 -12.99 -5.31
C HIS A 16 1.72 -11.45 -5.41
N SER A 17 2.03 -10.72 -4.33
CA SER A 17 2.13 -9.26 -4.45
C SER A 17 3.35 -8.91 -5.31
N LYS A 18 3.10 -8.32 -6.49
CA LYS A 18 4.19 -7.79 -7.34
C LYS A 18 4.96 -6.65 -6.67
N PHE A 19 4.33 -5.99 -5.71
CA PHE A 19 4.89 -4.85 -4.99
C PHE A 19 5.16 -5.25 -3.55
N ARG A 20 6.44 -5.18 -3.14
CA ARG A 20 6.85 -5.23 -1.75
C ARG A 20 7.19 -3.81 -1.33
N PHE A 21 6.46 -3.31 -0.35
CA PHE A 21 6.76 -2.02 0.25
C PHE A 21 7.70 -2.22 1.45
N PRO A 22 8.60 -1.27 1.75
CA PRO A 22 9.65 -1.43 2.77
C PRO A 22 9.12 -1.24 4.21
N TRP A 23 7.85 -1.54 4.49
CA TRP A 23 7.25 -1.33 5.81
C TRP A 23 7.94 -2.05 6.98
N PRO A 24 8.47 -3.28 6.81
CA PRO A 24 9.19 -3.96 7.87
C PRO A 24 10.46 -3.23 8.30
N GLU A 25 11.15 -2.63 7.32
CA GLU A 25 12.47 -2.01 7.45
C GLU A 25 12.38 -0.55 7.95
N MET A 26 11.21 0.08 7.90
CA MET A 26 11.05 1.46 8.38
C MET A 26 11.01 1.57 9.91
N GLU A 27 11.88 2.41 10.44
CA GLU A 27 11.95 2.85 11.83
C GLU A 27 11.19 4.17 12.06
N VAL A 28 10.82 4.47 13.30
CA VAL A 28 10.06 5.69 13.62
C VAL A 28 10.89 6.93 13.26
N GLY A 29 10.32 7.81 12.45
CA GLY A 29 11.02 8.97 11.88
C GLY A 29 11.42 8.77 10.41
N ASP A 30 11.48 7.52 9.93
CA ASP A 30 11.84 7.26 8.54
C ASP A 30 10.78 7.75 7.56
N SER A 31 11.24 8.11 6.37
CA SER A 31 10.38 8.39 5.24
C SER A 31 10.86 7.69 3.97
N VAL A 32 9.92 7.19 3.18
CA VAL A 32 10.18 6.62 1.87
C VAL A 32 9.32 7.35 0.83
N LEU A 33 9.93 7.70 -0.31
CA LEU A 33 9.21 8.16 -1.48
C LEU A 33 8.98 7.00 -2.43
N ILE A 34 7.72 6.71 -2.70
CA ILE A 34 7.30 5.70 -3.67
C ILE A 34 6.90 6.44 -4.94
N LYS A 35 7.63 6.24 -6.04
CA LYS A 35 7.37 6.92 -7.31
C LYS A 35 6.32 6.19 -8.14
N ALA A 36 5.55 6.93 -8.92
CA ALA A 36 4.63 6.36 -9.89
C ALA A 36 5.41 5.72 -11.04
N GLY A 37 4.91 4.59 -11.54
CA GLY A 37 5.43 3.98 -12.76
C GLY A 37 4.99 4.74 -14.00
N LYS A 38 5.65 4.53 -15.15
CA LYS A 38 5.37 5.20 -16.43
C LYS A 38 3.92 5.13 -16.93
N SER A 39 3.12 4.21 -16.40
CA SER A 39 1.71 3.97 -16.81
C SER A 39 0.72 4.13 -15.66
N GLU A 40 1.14 4.72 -14.53
CA GLU A 40 0.32 4.89 -13.34
C GLU A 40 0.26 6.36 -12.93
N THR A 41 -0.93 6.87 -12.57
CA THR A 41 -1.06 8.21 -12.00
C THR A 41 -0.76 8.19 -10.50
N VAL A 42 -0.27 9.30 -9.96
CA VAL A 42 0.03 9.43 -8.53
C VAL A 42 -1.18 9.17 -7.63
N ASP A 43 -2.39 9.49 -8.10
CA ASP A 43 -3.63 9.21 -7.38
C ASP A 43 -3.92 7.71 -7.26
N VAL A 44 -3.66 6.94 -8.33
CA VAL A 44 -3.80 5.48 -8.31
C VAL A 44 -2.75 4.88 -7.39
N LEU A 45 -1.50 5.38 -7.47
CA LEU A 45 -0.42 4.96 -6.58
C LEU A 45 -0.77 5.22 -5.12
N LYS A 46 -1.30 6.41 -4.79
CA LYS A 46 -1.71 6.78 -3.43
C LYS A 46 -2.73 5.79 -2.87
N ARG A 47 -3.71 5.36 -3.66
CA ARG A 47 -4.71 4.38 -3.21
C ARG A 47 -4.07 3.05 -2.83
N LYS A 48 -3.11 2.57 -3.63
CA LYS A 48 -2.35 1.34 -3.36
C LYS A 48 -1.47 1.47 -2.11
N VAL A 49 -0.68 2.54 -2.04
CA VAL A 49 0.25 2.83 -0.95
C VAL A 49 -0.49 2.98 0.37
N LYS A 50 -1.54 3.83 0.40
CA LYS A 50 -2.35 4.05 1.61
C LYS A 50 -3.02 2.76 2.09
N GLY A 51 -3.58 1.96 1.17
CA GLY A 51 -4.19 0.68 1.50
C GLY A 51 -3.19 -0.30 2.12
N SER A 52 -2.02 -0.43 1.50
CA SER A 52 -0.96 -1.32 2.00
C SER A 52 -0.39 -0.88 3.34
N ALA A 53 -0.03 0.41 3.48
CA ALA A 53 0.51 0.94 4.72
C ALA A 53 -0.50 0.82 5.89
N ARG A 54 -1.80 1.06 5.63
CA ARG A 54 -2.86 0.85 6.62
C ARG A 54 -2.99 -0.62 7.02
N TYR A 55 -3.05 -1.52 6.04
CA TYR A 55 -3.17 -2.96 6.30
C TYR A 55 -1.99 -3.46 7.16
N TYR A 56 -0.78 -3.13 6.75
CA TYR A 56 0.43 -3.52 7.47
C TYR A 56 0.47 -2.90 8.87
N GLY A 57 0.11 -1.62 8.98
CA GLY A 57 0.06 -0.92 10.26
C GLY A 57 -0.89 -1.57 11.27
N VAL A 58 -2.10 -1.92 10.85
CA VAL A 58 -3.08 -2.62 11.69
C VAL A 58 -2.56 -3.99 12.14
N LYS A 59 -1.89 -4.73 11.26
CA LYS A 59 -1.36 -6.06 11.58
C LYS A 59 -0.12 -6.04 12.48
N SER A 60 0.68 -5.00 12.42
CA SER A 60 1.98 -4.91 13.12
C SER A 60 1.98 -3.94 14.30
N GLY A 61 0.86 -3.27 14.59
CA GLY A 61 0.79 -2.22 15.61
C GLY A 61 1.52 -0.93 15.22
N LYS A 62 1.90 -0.79 13.94
CA LYS A 62 2.62 0.35 13.38
C LYS A 62 1.65 1.39 12.79
N LYS A 63 1.98 2.67 12.87
CA LYS A 63 1.29 3.79 12.20
C LYS A 63 2.15 4.41 11.09
N PHE A 64 1.49 4.71 9.99
CA PHE A 64 2.11 5.36 8.84
C PHE A 64 1.29 6.56 8.40
N ARG A 65 1.96 7.63 8.01
CA ARG A 65 1.34 8.79 7.35
C ARG A 65 1.75 8.79 5.89
N SER A 66 0.86 9.15 4.98
CA SER A 66 1.17 9.23 3.55
C SER A 66 0.64 10.51 2.93
N LEU A 67 1.42 11.12 2.03
CA LEU A 67 1.09 12.34 1.32
C LEU A 67 1.53 12.22 -0.14
N ILE A 68 0.77 12.83 -1.05
CA ILE A 68 1.19 12.95 -2.45
C ILE A 68 2.33 13.96 -2.52
N ASN A 69 3.43 13.59 -3.16
CA ASN A 69 4.43 14.52 -3.65
C ASN A 69 4.25 14.69 -5.18
N ARG A 70 3.68 15.82 -5.61
CA ARG A 70 3.47 16.11 -7.04
C ARG A 70 4.74 16.49 -7.77
N GLU A 71 5.71 17.09 -7.08
CA GLU A 71 6.98 17.53 -7.67
C GLU A 71 7.84 16.34 -8.07
N GLU A 72 7.79 15.26 -7.28
CA GLU A 72 8.56 14.04 -7.51
C GLU A 72 7.72 12.89 -8.09
N ASP A 73 6.50 13.18 -8.55
CA ASP A 73 5.55 12.22 -9.14
C ASP A 73 5.37 10.95 -8.29
N GLY A 74 5.07 11.12 -7.00
CA GLY A 74 5.08 10.01 -6.05
C GLY A 74 4.26 10.21 -4.79
N VAL A 75 4.33 9.23 -3.90
CA VAL A 75 3.68 9.23 -2.59
C VAL A 75 4.76 9.05 -1.55
N ARG A 76 4.91 10.06 -0.69
CA ARG A 76 5.81 9.99 0.45
C ARG A 76 5.09 9.38 1.63
N VAL A 77 5.74 8.44 2.30
CA VAL A 77 5.21 7.74 3.46
C VAL A 77 6.19 7.91 4.60
N TRP A 78 5.67 8.26 5.78
CA TRP A 78 6.42 8.37 7.02
C TRP A 78 5.98 7.28 7.99
N ARG A 79 6.95 6.72 8.69
CA ARG A 79 6.72 5.86 9.86
C ARG A 79 6.60 6.77 11.09
N VAL A 80 5.42 6.83 11.69
CA VAL A 80 5.13 7.81 12.75
C VAL A 80 5.11 7.23 14.16
N GLU A 81 4.57 6.03 14.38
CA GLU A 81 4.47 5.40 15.72
C GLU A 81 4.41 3.88 15.66
#